data_AF-A0A7H4MK48-F1
#
_entry.id   AF-A0A7H4MK48-F1
#
_cell.length_a   1.000
_cell.length_b   1.000
_cell.length_c   1.000
_cell.angle_alpha   90.00
_cell.angle_beta   90.00
_cell.angle_gamma   90.00
#
_symmetry.space_group_name_H-M   'P 1'
#
loop_
_entity.id
_entity.type
_entity.pdbx_description
1 polymer ?
#
loop_
_entity_poly.entity_id
_entity_poly.type
_entity_poly.pdbx_seq_one_letter_code
_entity_poly.pdbx_strand_id
1 'polypeptide(L)' 'MIGNTAPQDITGHPAMTLPCGLVDGLPVGMMLVGRHFAESTLYQAAAAFEASGDWRMF' A
#
# COMPACT_ATOMS: atom_id res chain seq x y z
N MET A 1 13.47 -5.12 -3.48
CA MET A 1 12.33 -6.05 -3.28
C MET A 1 12.47 -6.85 -2.00
N ILE A 2 13.64 -7.44 -1.69
CA ILE A 2 13.86 -8.26 -0.48
C ILE A 2 13.56 -7.51 0.84
N GLY A 3 13.95 -6.23 0.96
CA GLY A 3 13.78 -5.49 2.22
C GLY A 3 12.34 -5.11 2.55
N ASN A 4 11.44 -5.02 1.56
CA ASN A 4 10.15 -4.38 1.74
C ASN A 4 8.96 -5.34 1.61
N THR A 5 9.00 -6.32 0.69
CA THR A 5 7.85 -7.20 0.42
C THR A 5 8.03 -8.59 1.01
N ALA A 6 9.25 -9.13 0.94
CA ALA A 6 9.55 -10.50 1.38
C ALA A 6 9.18 -10.81 2.84
N PRO A 7 9.30 -9.89 3.82
CA PRO A 7 8.89 -10.19 5.18
C PRO A 7 7.40 -10.58 5.31
N GLN A 8 6.53 -10.06 4.44
CA GLN A 8 5.09 -10.26 4.47
C GLN A 8 4.73 -11.63 3.90
N ASP A 9 5.45 -12.08 2.85
CA ASP A 9 5.36 -13.45 2.35
C ASP A 9 5.76 -14.47 3.43
N ILE A 10 6.88 -14.21 4.14
CA ILE A 10 7.42 -15.11 5.17
C ILE A 10 6.48 -15.19 6.38
N THR A 11 5.92 -14.05 6.79
CA THR A 11 5.07 -13.97 7.99
C THR A 11 3.58 -14.20 7.70
N GLY A 12 3.20 -14.26 6.42
CA GLY A 12 1.82 -14.45 5.98
C GLY A 12 0.89 -13.27 6.25
N HIS A 13 1.41 -12.07 6.53
CA HIS A 13 0.57 -10.89 6.74
C HIS A 13 -0.02 -10.41 5.40
N PRO A 14 -1.32 -10.05 5.36
CA PRO A 14 -1.87 -9.43 4.16
C PRO A 14 -1.22 -8.07 3.93
N ALA A 15 -0.87 -7.80 2.68
CA ALA A 15 -0.28 -6.53 2.26
C ALA A 15 -0.88 -6.06 0.93
N MET A 16 -1.01 -4.75 0.76
CA MET A 16 -1.55 -4.11 -0.44
C MET A 16 -0.70 -2.88 -0.78
N THR A 17 -0.37 -2.70 -2.05
CA THR A 17 0.37 -1.52 -2.53
C THR A 17 -0.54 -0.61 -3.33
N LEU A 18 -0.48 0.70 -3.04
CA LEU A 18 -1.20 1.76 -3.73
C LEU A 18 -0.18 2.76 -4.31
N PRO A 19 -0.44 3.36 -5.47
CA PRO A 19 0.36 4.49 -5.92
C PRO A 19 0.10 5.69 -5.01
N CYS A 20 1.15 6.42 -4.60
CA CYS A 20 1.02 7.46 -3.58
C CYS A 20 1.73 8.78 -3.91
N GLY A 21 2.36 8.89 -5.07
CA GLY A 21 3.07 10.09 -5.48
C GLY A 21 3.90 9.87 -6.73
N LEU A 22 4.50 10.95 -7.21
CA LEU A 22 5.51 10.92 -8.27
C LEU A 22 6.85 11.43 -7.73
N VAL A 23 7.91 10.68 -7.98
CA VAL A 23 9.30 11.14 -7.75
C VAL A 23 10.00 11.09 -9.09
N ASP A 24 10.54 12.24 -9.52
CA ASP A 24 11.17 12.41 -10.83
C ASP A 24 10.27 11.95 -12.00
N GLY A 25 8.96 12.14 -11.87
CA GLY A 25 7.96 11.73 -12.87
C GLY A 25 7.62 10.24 -12.87
N LEU A 26 8.18 9.44 -11.95
CA LEU A 26 7.92 8.01 -11.82
C LEU A 26 6.98 7.71 -10.63
N PRO A 27 6.02 6.78 -10.76
CA PRO A 27 5.15 6.39 -9.66
C PRO A 27 5.91 5.78 -8.48
N VAL A 28 5.59 6.26 -7.28
CA VAL A 28 6.00 5.66 -6.01
C VAL A 28 4.84 4.91 -5.40
N GLY A 29 5.11 3.73 -4.84
CA GLY A 29 4.12 2.89 -4.16
C GLY A 29 4.23 2.99 -2.63
N MET A 30 3.09 3.11 -1.96
CA MET A 30 2.93 2.94 -0.53
C MET A 30 2.35 1.55 -0.25
N MET A 31 3.01 0.76 0.59
CA MET A 31 2.52 -0.55 1.01
C MET A 31 1.84 -0.44 2.37
N LEU A 32 0.59 -0.91 2.43
CA LEU A 32 -0.17 -1.12 3.66
C LEU A 32 0.00 -2.59 4.08
N VAL A 33 0.26 -2.83 5.37
CA VAL A 33 0.38 -4.19 5.94
C VAL A 33 -0.64 -4.33 7.06
N GLY A 34 -1.47 -5.36 6.96
CA GLY A 34 -2.56 -5.63 7.88
C GLY A 34 -2.22 -6.74 8.87
N ARG A 35 -3.06 -6.87 9.91
CA ARG A 35 -3.09 -8.09 10.74
C ARG A 35 -3.59 -9.27 9.91
N HIS A 36 -3.28 -10.50 10.32
CA HIS A 36 -3.83 -11.70 9.68
C HIS A 36 -5.35 -11.62 9.55
N PHE A 37 -5.87 -11.95 8.36
CA PHE A 37 -7.30 -11.96 8.02
C PHE A 37 -8.03 -10.61 8.15
N ALA A 38 -7.30 -9.50 8.13
CA ALA A 38 -7.84 -8.14 8.23
C ALA A 38 -7.80 -7.36 6.90
N GLU A 39 -7.95 -8.05 5.76
CA GLU A 39 -7.94 -7.46 4.42
C GLU A 39 -9.02 -6.39 4.27
N SER A 40 -10.18 -6.54 4.92
CA SER A 40 -11.24 -5.54 4.93
C SER A 40 -10.77 -4.19 5.47
N THR A 41 -9.90 -4.18 6.49
CA THR A 41 -9.28 -2.95 7.01
C THR A 41 -8.31 -2.35 6.00
N LEU A 42 -7.55 -3.17 5.26
CA LEU A 42 -6.68 -2.68 4.19
C LEU A 42 -7.49 -2.02 3.07
N TYR A 43 -8.58 -2.65 2.63
CA TYR A 43 -9.47 -2.06 1.62
C TYR A 43 -10.10 -0.75 2.09
N GLN A 44 -10.50 -0.65 3.36
CA GLN A 44 -11.04 0.60 3.91
C GLN A 44 -9.98 1.72 3.93
N ALA A 45 -8.75 1.42 4.34
CA ALA A 45 -7.65 2.38 4.32
C ALA A 45 -7.29 2.80 2.89
N ALA A 46 -7.26 1.85 1.96
CA ALA A 46 -7.02 2.10 0.54
C ALA A 46 -8.09 3.01 -0.07
N ALA A 47 -9.36 2.70 0.18
CA ALA A 47 -10.49 3.50 -0.30
C ALA A 47 -10.48 4.91 0.29
N ALA A 48 -10.15 5.06 1.57
CA ALA A 48 -10.02 6.37 2.20
C ALA A 48 -8.87 7.19 1.59
N PHE A 49 -7.74 6.55 1.28
CA PHE A 49 -6.62 7.19 0.59
C PHE A 49 -7.00 7.62 -0.83
N GLU A 50 -7.63 6.74 -1.61
CA GLU A 50 -8.08 7.05 -2.98
C GLU A 50 -9.11 8.18 -3.00
N ALA A 51 -10.01 8.23 -2.01
CA ALA A 51 -10.99 9.29 -1.87
C ALA A 51 -10.38 10.64 -1.41
N SER A 52 -9.15 10.65 -0.89
CA SER A 52 -8.52 11.87 -0.36
C SER A 52 -7.98 12.80 -1.45
N GLY A 53 -7.74 12.30 -2.66
CA GLY A 53 -7.29 13.10 -3.79
C GLY A 53 -6.61 12.29 -4.89
N ASP A 54 -6.22 12.95 -5.98
CA ASP A 54 -5.39 12.31 -7.01
C ASP A 54 -3.97 12.11 -6.48
N TRP A 55 -3.58 10.85 -6.30
CA TRP A 55 -2.26 10.49 -5.77
C TRP A 55 -1.09 11.05 -6.58
N ARG A 56 -1.30 11.38 -7.86
CA ARG A 56 -0.24 11.96 -8.72
C ARG A 56 0.12 13.38 -8.33
N MET A 57 -0.73 14.03 -7.53
CA MET A 57 -0.59 15.42 -7.10
C MET A 57 -0.01 15.53 -5.67
N PHE A 58 0.33 14.41 -5.04
CA PHE A 58 0.97 14.35 -3.72
C PHE A 58 2.50 14.44 -3.81
#